data_AF-A0A6A3ALD5-F1
#
_entry.id   AF-A0A6A3ALD5-F1
#
_cell.length_a   1.000
_cell.length_b   1.000
_cell.length_c   1.000
_cell.angle_alpha   90.00
_cell.angle_beta   90.00
_cell.angle_gamma   90.00
#
_symmetry.space_group_name_H-M   'P 1'
#
loop_
_entity.id
_entity.type
_entity.pdbx_description
1 polymer ?
#
loop_
_entity_poly.entity_id
_entity_poly.type
_entity_poly.pdbx_seq_one_letter_code
_entity_poly.pdbx_strand_id
1 'polypeptide(L)'
;MTNPGEPDPDQEKGLRIAWQYKKYFGENQLNFDGQRDGKREYSNEFDLRKPLERHLTNGQRMDCVSIKDSCDLSTLQDRCATFLSQLPRNGGSISCAGCIAIQSFCAPQCAYSNMEWEMLSFFRSLKSMVQPSNSVVIITFPPSLLSPSFGKRWQHMADTLLSVKAIQDEDKELAQLLTGYQDMVGFLNVHKVARINTQVSVILEATTFSIKLQKHRYLVLECLNQAPVNGSSVTSYGTSGSCSSSSKTGNLDF
;
A
#
# COMPACT_ATOMS: atom_id res chain seq x y z
N MET A 1 5.05 -43.37 43.99
CA MET A 1 3.78 -42.80 44.52
C MET A 1 4.12 -41.50 45.22
N THR A 2 3.20 -40.52 45.10
CA THR A 2 3.14 -39.14 45.66
C THR A 2 3.84 -37.98 44.93
N ASN A 3 3.04 -37.38 44.03
CA ASN A 3 2.87 -36.00 43.50
C ASN A 3 4.03 -34.97 43.34
N PRO A 4 4.09 -34.27 42.17
CA PRO A 4 4.88 -33.07 41.98
C PRO A 4 4.16 -31.81 42.54
N GLY A 5 4.98 -30.83 42.91
CA GLY A 5 4.63 -29.70 43.78
C GLY A 5 3.60 -28.70 43.24
N GLU A 6 2.91 -28.11 44.20
CA GLU A 6 1.98 -26.99 44.06
C GLU A 6 2.65 -25.74 43.45
N PRO A 7 1.93 -24.94 42.66
CA PRO A 7 2.42 -23.67 42.15
C PRO A 7 2.46 -22.60 43.25
N ASP A 8 3.53 -21.80 43.22
CA ASP A 8 3.82 -20.69 44.14
C ASP A 8 2.69 -19.62 44.14
N PRO A 9 2.07 -19.31 45.30
CA PRO A 9 0.96 -18.37 45.41
C PRO A 9 1.32 -16.90 45.09
N ASP A 10 2.60 -16.57 44.92
CA ASP A 10 3.01 -15.22 44.53
C ASP A 10 2.96 -14.97 43.01
N GLN A 11 2.87 -16.02 42.18
CA GLN A 11 2.70 -15.87 40.72
C GLN A 11 1.28 -15.39 40.35
N GLU A 12 0.26 -15.74 41.15
CA GLU A 12 -1.12 -15.27 40.95
C GLU A 12 -1.34 -13.79 41.30
N LYS A 13 -0.54 -13.23 42.21
CA LYS A 13 -0.67 -11.81 42.61
C LYS A 13 -0.19 -10.87 41.50
N GLY A 14 0.86 -11.24 40.76
CA GLY A 14 1.36 -10.46 39.62
C GLY A 14 0.36 -10.39 38.46
N LEU A 15 -0.36 -11.48 38.20
CA LEU A 15 -1.41 -11.55 37.18
C LEU A 15 -2.66 -10.72 37.55
N ARG A 16 -2.93 -10.57 38.86
CA ARG A 16 -4.04 -9.76 39.39
C ARG A 16 -3.82 -8.26 39.13
N ILE A 17 -2.57 -7.82 39.18
CA ILE A 17 -2.16 -6.43 38.90
C ILE A 17 -2.30 -6.12 37.40
N ALA A 18 -1.87 -7.04 36.52
CA ALA A 18 -1.99 -6.86 35.06
C ALA A 18 -3.45 -6.69 34.59
N TRP A 19 -4.40 -7.40 35.21
CA TRP A 19 -5.83 -7.26 34.91
C TRP A 19 -6.43 -5.92 35.36
N GLN A 20 -5.93 -5.33 36.46
CA GLN A 20 -6.42 -4.03 36.93
C GLN A 20 -5.96 -2.87 36.04
N TYR A 21 -4.83 -3.00 35.35
CA TYR A 21 -4.39 -2.00 34.36
C TYR A 21 -5.19 -2.03 33.06
N LYS A 22 -5.93 -3.13 32.77
CA LYS A 22 -6.88 -3.19 31.65
C LYS A 22 -7.99 -2.13 31.73
N LYS A 23 -8.25 -1.59 32.93
CA LYS A 23 -9.22 -0.49 33.13
C LYS A 23 -8.66 0.88 32.71
N TYR A 24 -7.34 1.02 32.59
CA TYR A 24 -6.66 2.28 32.23
C TYR A 24 -6.10 2.28 30.80
N PHE A 25 -5.99 1.10 30.16
CA PHE A 25 -5.90 1.02 28.70
C PHE A 25 -7.30 1.25 28.14
N GLY A 26 -7.58 2.52 27.86
CA GLY A 26 -8.88 2.99 27.39
C GLY A 26 -9.51 2.04 26.37
N GLU A 27 -10.79 1.77 26.60
CA GLU A 27 -11.70 1.17 25.65
C GLU A 27 -11.72 2.00 24.36
N ASN A 28 -10.77 1.75 23.46
CA ASN A 28 -11.06 1.70 22.04
C ASN A 28 -11.46 0.25 21.71
N GLN A 29 -12.47 -0.25 22.42
CA GLN A 29 -13.37 -1.20 21.78
C GLN A 29 -14.03 -0.39 20.66
N LEU A 30 -13.63 -0.68 19.43
CA LEU A 30 -14.37 -0.32 18.23
C LEU A 30 -15.76 -0.96 18.36
N ASN A 31 -16.64 -0.26 19.07
CA ASN A 31 -18.06 -0.53 19.08
C ASN A 31 -18.55 -0.33 17.65
N PHE A 32 -18.77 -1.44 16.99
CA PHE A 32 -19.31 -1.57 15.64
C PHE A 32 -20.83 -1.33 15.62
N ASP A 33 -21.32 -0.39 16.42
CA ASP A 33 -22.74 -0.08 16.52
C ASP A 33 -23.00 1.41 16.23
N GLY A 34 -23.57 1.63 15.05
CA GLY A 34 -24.71 2.53 14.85
C GLY A 34 -24.55 3.98 15.31
N GLN A 35 -23.97 4.80 14.44
CA GLN A 35 -24.46 6.14 14.13
C GLN A 35 -24.84 7.03 15.34
N ARG A 36 -23.87 7.79 15.88
CA ARG A 36 -24.09 9.13 16.46
C ARG A 36 -22.77 9.77 16.92
N ASP A 37 -22.06 10.39 15.99
CA ASP A 37 -21.46 11.71 16.21
C ASP A 37 -21.12 12.31 14.83
N GLY A 38 -21.26 13.62 14.65
CA GLY A 38 -21.08 14.31 13.37
C GLY A 38 -19.65 14.31 12.81
N LYS A 39 -18.80 13.37 13.22
CA LYS A 39 -17.46 13.14 12.66
C LYS A 39 -17.62 12.50 11.29
N ARG A 40 -17.31 13.26 10.25
CA ARG A 40 -17.07 12.68 8.92
C ARG A 40 -16.00 11.61 9.06
N GLU A 41 -16.34 10.37 8.73
CA GLU A 41 -15.37 9.28 8.66
C GLU A 41 -14.32 9.62 7.60
N TYR A 42 -13.04 9.57 7.98
CA TYR A 42 -11.93 9.89 7.09
C TYR A 42 -11.73 8.80 6.02
N SER A 43 -11.99 7.55 6.37
CA SER A 43 -11.90 6.38 5.49
C SER A 43 -13.10 5.48 5.71
N ASN A 44 -13.57 4.84 4.64
CA ASN A 44 -14.67 3.90 4.67
C ASN A 44 -14.15 2.47 4.47
N GLU A 45 -14.85 1.49 5.02
CA GLU A 45 -14.61 0.07 4.75
C GLU A 45 -15.50 -0.41 3.59
N PHE A 46 -14.88 -0.91 2.52
CA PHE A 46 -15.61 -1.40 1.34
C PHE A 46 -15.65 -2.93 1.32
N ASP A 47 -16.84 -3.52 1.18
CA ASP A 47 -17.02 -4.95 0.89
C ASP A 47 -16.86 -5.18 -0.61
N LEU A 48 -15.74 -5.77 -1.03
CA LEU A 48 -15.38 -5.99 -2.43
C LEU A 48 -16.34 -6.89 -3.20
N ARG A 49 -17.23 -7.61 -2.51
CA ARG A 49 -18.27 -8.44 -3.16
C ARG A 49 -19.51 -7.65 -3.52
N LYS A 50 -19.67 -6.45 -2.95
CA LYS A 50 -20.79 -5.57 -3.24
C LYS A 50 -20.37 -4.57 -4.31
N PRO A 51 -21.22 -4.30 -5.32
CA PRO A 51 -20.97 -3.19 -6.22
C PRO A 51 -21.01 -1.87 -5.44
N LEU A 52 -20.28 -0.87 -5.93
CA LEU A 52 -20.36 0.49 -5.39
C LEU A 52 -21.79 1.02 -5.51
N GLU A 53 -22.29 1.66 -4.46
CA GLU A 53 -23.66 2.15 -4.43
C GLU A 53 -23.84 3.28 -5.46
N ARG A 54 -24.87 3.15 -6.32
CA ARG A 54 -25.07 4.05 -7.49
C ARG A 54 -25.21 5.54 -7.12
N HIS A 55 -25.60 5.86 -5.89
CA HIS A 55 -25.70 7.25 -5.45
C HIS A 55 -24.32 7.88 -5.21
N LEU A 56 -23.28 7.08 -4.92
CA LEU A 56 -21.89 7.54 -4.82
C LEU A 56 -21.34 7.92 -6.20
N THR A 57 -21.72 7.16 -7.24
CA THR A 57 -21.34 7.45 -8.64
C THR A 57 -22.19 8.56 -9.26
N ASN A 58 -23.46 8.70 -8.85
CA ASN A 58 -24.35 9.77 -9.33
C ASN A 58 -24.13 11.11 -8.61
N GLY A 59 -23.21 11.16 -7.66
CA GLY A 59 -22.74 12.43 -7.11
C GLY A 59 -22.16 13.28 -8.24
N GLN A 60 -22.57 14.56 -8.31
CA GLN A 60 -22.25 15.55 -9.34
C GLN A 60 -20.74 15.82 -9.62
N ARG A 61 -19.81 15.06 -9.04
CA ARG A 61 -18.36 15.34 -9.04
C ARG A 61 -17.48 14.17 -9.48
N MET A 62 -18.04 13.10 -10.05
CA MET A 62 -17.23 12.06 -10.72
C MET A 62 -17.32 12.24 -12.23
N ASP A 63 -16.17 12.41 -12.88
CA ASP A 63 -16.03 12.40 -14.35
C ASP A 63 -15.22 11.15 -14.74
N CYS A 64 -15.72 10.38 -15.71
CA CYS A 64 -15.08 9.17 -16.20
C CYS A 64 -14.82 9.31 -17.69
N VAL A 65 -13.54 9.23 -18.06
CA VAL A 65 -13.08 9.51 -19.42
C VAL A 65 -12.28 8.32 -19.93
N SER A 66 -12.62 7.85 -21.13
CA SER A 66 -11.82 6.85 -21.84
C SER A 66 -10.69 7.54 -22.61
N ILE A 67 -9.49 6.97 -22.50
CA ILE A 67 -8.28 7.43 -23.19
C ILE A 67 -8.01 6.55 -24.45
N LYS A 68 -8.87 5.57 -24.74
CA LYS A 68 -8.64 4.58 -25.82
C LYS A 68 -8.56 5.21 -27.22
N ASP A 69 -9.34 6.26 -27.47
CA ASP A 69 -9.51 6.84 -28.80
C ASP A 69 -8.73 8.15 -28.98
N SER A 70 -7.93 8.57 -27.99
CA SER A 70 -7.10 9.77 -28.09
C SER A 70 -5.73 9.45 -28.66
N CYS A 71 -5.40 10.03 -29.82
CA CYS A 71 -4.08 9.86 -30.45
C CYS A 71 -2.96 10.62 -29.75
N ASP A 72 -3.29 11.57 -28.86
CA ASP A 72 -2.34 12.36 -28.10
C ASP A 72 -2.77 12.56 -26.65
N LEU A 73 -1.81 13.02 -25.83
CA LEU A 73 -2.03 13.29 -24.41
C LEU A 73 -2.57 14.70 -24.13
N SER A 74 -2.73 15.54 -25.16
CA SER A 74 -3.12 16.95 -25.00
C SER A 74 -4.54 17.05 -24.43
N THR A 75 -5.46 16.24 -24.97
CA THR A 75 -6.86 16.21 -24.51
C THR A 75 -6.95 15.75 -23.05
N LEU A 76 -6.13 14.77 -22.65
CA LEU A 76 -6.08 14.32 -21.26
C LEU A 76 -5.50 15.39 -20.34
N GLN A 77 -4.44 16.08 -20.78
CA GLN A 77 -3.83 17.19 -20.06
C GLN A 77 -4.82 18.33 -19.84
N ASP A 78 -5.56 18.74 -20.87
CA ASP A 78 -6.55 19.82 -20.79
C ASP A 78 -7.70 19.47 -19.84
N ARG A 79 -8.14 18.21 -19.83
CA ARG A 79 -9.13 17.72 -18.87
C ARG A 79 -8.61 17.76 -17.44
N CYS A 80 -7.38 17.31 -17.21
CA CYS A 80 -6.74 17.42 -15.90
C CYS A 80 -6.63 18.88 -15.46
N ALA A 81 -6.20 19.78 -16.35
CA ALA A 81 -6.10 21.21 -16.07
C ALA A 81 -7.47 21.81 -15.71
N THR A 82 -8.51 21.49 -16.48
CA THR A 82 -9.88 21.95 -16.25
C THR A 82 -10.39 21.49 -14.89
N PHE A 83 -10.20 20.22 -14.54
CA PHE A 83 -10.57 19.67 -13.23
C PHE A 83 -9.81 20.37 -12.09
N LEU A 84 -8.48 20.50 -12.20
CA LEU A 84 -7.64 21.09 -11.15
C LEU A 84 -7.90 22.58 -10.95
N SER A 85 -8.31 23.31 -12.00
CA SER A 85 -8.66 24.74 -11.91
C SER A 85 -9.83 25.02 -10.96
N GLN A 86 -10.69 24.02 -10.73
CA GLN A 86 -11.84 24.10 -9.82
C GLN A 86 -11.43 23.86 -8.35
N LEU A 87 -10.18 23.47 -8.09
CA LEU A 87 -9.66 23.03 -6.80
C LEU A 87 -8.41 23.82 -6.36
N PRO A 88 -8.39 25.16 -6.46
CA PRO A 88 -7.21 25.95 -6.11
C PRO A 88 -6.91 25.84 -4.61
N ARG A 89 -5.62 25.71 -4.27
CA ARG A 89 -5.16 25.77 -2.88
C ARG A 89 -5.05 27.23 -2.43
N ASN A 90 -6.19 27.84 -2.11
CA ASN A 90 -6.22 29.14 -1.47
C ASN A 90 -5.89 28.96 0.03
N GLY A 91 -5.10 29.86 0.62
CA GLY A 91 -4.64 29.78 2.02
C GLY A 91 -5.73 29.85 3.12
N GLY A 92 -7.01 29.69 2.75
CA GLY A 92 -8.13 29.53 3.66
C GLY A 92 -8.49 28.06 3.93
N SER A 93 -9.66 27.83 4.54
CA SER A 93 -10.16 26.46 4.79
C SER A 93 -10.41 25.71 3.48
N ILE A 94 -9.96 24.44 3.40
CA ILE A 94 -10.19 23.56 2.25
C ILE A 94 -11.70 23.30 2.09
N SER A 95 -12.32 23.89 1.07
CA SER A 95 -13.75 23.72 0.78
C SER A 95 -14.04 22.44 -0.02
N CYS A 96 -13.08 21.98 -0.82
CA CYS A 96 -13.18 20.78 -1.64
C CYS A 96 -11.78 20.19 -1.91
N ALA A 97 -11.69 18.86 -2.00
CA ALA A 97 -10.52 18.13 -2.45
C ALA A 97 -10.86 17.27 -3.66
N GLY A 98 -9.88 17.02 -4.53
CA GLY A 98 -10.05 16.21 -5.73
C GLY A 98 -9.12 15.00 -5.79
N CYS A 99 -9.55 13.99 -6.53
CA CYS A 99 -8.72 12.84 -6.87
C CYS A 99 -8.77 12.61 -8.37
N ILE A 100 -7.62 12.54 -9.02
CA ILE A 100 -7.48 12.07 -10.40
C ILE A 100 -6.92 10.64 -10.34
N ALA A 101 -7.68 9.68 -10.87
CA ALA A 101 -7.24 8.29 -10.99
C ALA A 101 -7.05 7.93 -12.46
N ILE A 102 -5.80 7.69 -12.87
CA ILE A 102 -5.46 7.25 -14.22
C ILE A 102 -5.14 5.75 -14.16
N GLN A 103 -6.04 4.94 -14.71
CA GLN A 103 -5.92 3.50 -14.68
C GLN A 103 -5.17 2.97 -15.91
N SER A 104 -4.22 2.05 -15.69
CA SER A 104 -3.54 1.30 -16.75
C SER A 104 -2.93 2.21 -17.83
N PHE A 105 -2.29 3.31 -17.42
CA PHE A 105 -1.54 4.19 -18.31
C PHE A 105 -0.43 3.37 -19.01
N CYS A 106 -0.18 3.63 -20.30
CA CYS A 106 0.64 2.79 -21.20
C CYS A 106 0.09 1.41 -21.54
N ALA A 107 -1.15 1.06 -21.18
CA ALA A 107 -1.71 -0.20 -21.67
C ALA A 107 -1.65 -0.24 -23.21
N PRO A 108 -1.45 -1.41 -23.84
CA PRO A 108 -1.27 -1.49 -25.30
C PRO A 108 -2.45 -0.90 -26.08
N GLN A 109 -3.63 -0.92 -25.45
CA GLN A 109 -4.88 -0.38 -26.01
C GLN A 109 -4.91 1.15 -26.08
N CYS A 110 -4.00 1.85 -25.39
CA CYS A 110 -3.88 3.31 -25.46
C CYS A 110 -2.90 3.76 -26.55
N ALA A 111 -2.23 2.83 -27.25
CA ALA A 111 -1.30 3.11 -28.36
C ALA A 111 -0.13 4.09 -28.06
N TYR A 112 0.23 4.30 -26.79
CA TYR A 112 1.31 5.22 -26.38
C TYR A 112 2.72 4.62 -26.38
N SER A 113 2.93 3.43 -26.96
CA SER A 113 4.18 2.67 -26.83
C SER A 113 5.42 3.43 -27.33
N ASN A 114 5.26 4.36 -28.27
CA ASN A 114 6.36 5.14 -28.85
C ASN A 114 6.37 6.61 -28.39
N MET A 115 5.55 6.97 -27.39
CA MET A 115 5.36 8.36 -26.94
C MET A 115 6.03 8.63 -25.59
N GLU A 116 7.19 8.02 -25.35
CA GLU A 116 7.89 8.07 -24.07
C GLU A 116 8.10 9.52 -23.57
N TRP A 117 8.54 10.41 -24.46
CA TRP A 117 8.83 11.79 -24.11
C TRP A 117 7.56 12.61 -23.84
N GLU A 118 6.51 12.38 -24.60
CA GLU A 118 5.20 13.01 -24.42
C GLU A 118 4.58 12.57 -23.09
N MET A 119 4.72 11.29 -22.73
CA MET A 119 4.27 10.76 -21.44
C MET A 119 5.03 11.38 -20.26
N LEU A 120 6.35 11.53 -20.37
CA LEU A 120 7.14 12.25 -19.35
C LEU A 120 6.75 13.72 -19.26
N SER A 121 6.53 14.37 -20.40
CA SER A 121 6.07 15.77 -20.46
C SER A 121 4.71 15.92 -19.78
N PHE A 122 3.78 15.02 -20.07
CA PHE A 122 2.47 14.96 -19.44
C PHE A 122 2.58 14.85 -17.92
N PHE A 123 3.39 13.92 -17.39
CA PHE A 123 3.55 13.81 -15.94
C PHE A 123 4.20 15.04 -15.31
N ARG A 124 5.14 15.71 -15.99
CA ARG A 124 5.75 16.95 -15.49
C ARG A 124 4.70 18.05 -15.40
N SER A 125 3.92 18.21 -16.47
CA SER A 125 2.83 19.18 -16.54
C SER A 125 1.78 18.90 -15.46
N LEU A 126 1.32 17.65 -15.35
CA LEU A 126 0.35 17.21 -14.34
C LEU A 126 0.85 17.49 -12.92
N LYS A 127 2.10 17.11 -12.60
CA LYS A 127 2.71 17.39 -11.29
C LYS A 127 2.72 18.88 -10.98
N SER A 128 3.08 19.72 -11.95
CA SER A 128 3.10 21.18 -11.78
C SER A 128 1.71 21.78 -11.51
N MET A 129 0.66 21.22 -12.12
CA MET A 129 -0.72 21.66 -11.91
C MET A 129 -1.30 21.15 -10.57
N VAL A 130 -0.88 19.96 -10.13
CA VAL A 130 -1.36 19.34 -8.89
C VAL A 130 -0.75 20.02 -7.67
N GLN A 131 0.52 20.41 -7.72
CA GLN A 131 1.25 21.02 -6.60
C GLN A 131 0.53 22.23 -5.94
N PRO A 132 -0.04 23.19 -6.69
CA PRO A 132 -0.81 24.30 -6.13
C PRO A 132 -2.32 24.00 -5.94
N SER A 133 -2.76 22.75 -6.08
CA SER A 133 -4.17 22.36 -5.95
C SER A 133 -4.42 21.56 -4.66
N ASN A 134 -5.68 21.48 -4.24
CA ASN A 134 -6.12 20.56 -3.17
C ASN A 134 -6.45 19.17 -3.74
N SER A 135 -5.56 18.60 -4.54
CA SER A 135 -5.82 17.33 -5.24
C SER A 135 -4.71 16.31 -5.07
N VAL A 136 -5.08 15.04 -5.21
CA VAL A 136 -4.16 13.90 -5.27
C VAL A 136 -4.31 13.21 -6.62
N VAL A 137 -3.21 12.68 -7.14
CA VAL A 137 -3.22 11.89 -8.37
C VAL A 137 -2.70 10.48 -8.10
N ILE A 138 -3.44 9.49 -8.58
CA ILE A 138 -3.04 8.08 -8.56
C ILE A 138 -2.94 7.62 -10.01
N ILE A 139 -1.78 7.09 -10.38
CA ILE A 139 -1.52 6.56 -11.72
C ILE A 139 -1.08 5.12 -11.58
N THR A 140 -1.76 4.22 -12.27
CA THR A 140 -1.36 2.82 -12.37
C THR A 140 -0.89 2.53 -13.79
N PHE A 141 0.14 1.70 -13.93
CA PHE A 141 0.68 1.30 -15.22
C PHE A 141 1.28 -0.11 -15.10
N PRO A 142 1.26 -0.92 -16.16
CA PRO A 142 1.98 -2.19 -16.20
C PRO A 142 3.48 -1.93 -16.40
N PRO A 143 4.35 -2.23 -15.41
CA PRO A 143 5.77 -1.91 -15.51
C PRO A 143 6.49 -2.68 -16.62
N SER A 144 6.00 -3.87 -16.98
CA SER A 144 6.56 -4.71 -18.05
C SER A 144 6.48 -4.10 -19.45
N LEU A 145 5.68 -3.04 -19.64
CA LEU A 145 5.57 -2.34 -20.91
C LEU A 145 6.52 -1.13 -21.01
N LEU A 146 7.25 -0.81 -19.94
CA LEU A 146 8.20 0.28 -19.94
C LEU A 146 9.61 -0.26 -20.18
N SER A 147 10.41 0.47 -20.94
CA SER A 147 11.84 0.21 -20.99
C SER A 147 12.47 0.50 -19.62
N PRO A 148 13.54 -0.21 -19.19
CA PRO A 148 14.12 -0.03 -17.85
C PRO A 148 14.58 1.42 -17.58
N SER A 149 15.16 2.07 -18.59
CA SER A 149 15.59 3.47 -18.51
C SER A 149 14.41 4.41 -18.31
N PHE A 150 13.30 4.15 -18.98
CA PHE A 150 12.07 4.93 -18.87
C PHE A 150 11.36 4.71 -17.54
N GLY A 151 11.29 3.46 -17.08
CA GLY A 151 10.81 3.10 -15.75
C GLY A 151 11.54 3.91 -14.68
N LYS A 152 12.87 3.96 -14.69
CA LYS A 152 13.65 4.77 -13.73
C LYS A 152 13.29 6.25 -13.76
N ARG A 153 13.09 6.85 -14.95
CA ARG A 153 12.67 8.26 -15.06
C ARG A 153 11.32 8.51 -14.37
N TRP A 154 10.39 7.57 -14.49
CA TRP A 154 9.08 7.67 -13.83
C TRP A 154 9.20 7.57 -12.32
N GLN A 155 10.04 6.66 -11.83
CA GLN A 155 10.32 6.52 -10.39
C GLN A 155 10.88 7.83 -9.80
N HIS A 156 11.71 8.55 -10.56
CA HIS A 156 12.23 9.85 -10.13
C HIS A 156 11.12 10.92 -10.04
N MET A 157 10.12 10.88 -10.92
CA MET A 157 9.03 11.86 -10.96
C MET A 157 7.93 11.63 -9.92
N ALA A 158 7.68 10.38 -9.55
CA ALA A 158 6.67 10.01 -8.58
C ALA A 158 7.03 10.51 -7.18
N ASP A 159 6.05 11.05 -6.44
CA ASP A 159 6.24 11.38 -5.02
C ASP A 159 6.21 10.11 -4.16
N THR A 160 5.25 9.23 -4.45
CA THR A 160 5.12 7.91 -3.84
C THR A 160 5.11 6.86 -4.94
N LEU A 161 5.87 5.78 -4.75
CA LEU A 161 5.96 4.67 -5.68
C LEU A 161 5.68 3.36 -4.95
N LEU A 162 4.67 2.65 -5.44
CA LEU A 162 4.24 1.35 -4.96
C LEU A 162 4.34 0.35 -6.11
N SER A 163 4.69 -0.91 -5.82
CA SER A 163 4.50 -2.01 -6.75
C SER A 163 3.65 -3.10 -6.14
N VAL A 164 2.78 -3.68 -6.96
CA VAL A 164 1.94 -4.81 -6.58
C VAL A 164 2.44 -6.02 -7.36
N LYS A 165 2.73 -7.11 -6.66
CA LYS A 165 3.16 -8.38 -7.25
C LYS A 165 2.20 -9.48 -6.82
N ALA A 166 1.57 -10.16 -7.76
CA ALA A 166 0.80 -11.36 -7.45
C ALA A 166 1.75 -12.50 -7.04
N ILE A 167 1.31 -13.35 -6.11
CA ILE A 167 2.01 -14.59 -5.80
C ILE A 167 1.82 -15.56 -6.97
N GLN A 168 2.89 -16.20 -7.41
CA GLN A 168 2.81 -17.25 -8.44
C GLN A 168 2.61 -18.60 -7.76
N ASP A 169 1.79 -19.47 -8.36
CA ASP A 169 1.47 -20.80 -7.80
C ASP A 169 2.70 -21.71 -7.62
N GLU A 170 3.81 -21.39 -8.29
CA GLU A 170 5.05 -22.17 -8.26
C GLU A 170 6.01 -21.79 -7.11
N ASP A 171 5.74 -20.71 -6.36
CA ASP A 171 6.62 -20.17 -5.31
C ASP A 171 6.53 -20.98 -3.99
N LYS A 172 6.66 -22.32 -4.06
CA LYS A 172 6.57 -23.24 -2.91
C LYS A 172 7.62 -22.98 -1.83
N GLU A 173 8.76 -22.42 -2.21
CA GLU A 173 9.82 -22.02 -1.27
C GLU A 173 9.35 -20.88 -0.35
N LEU A 174 8.60 -19.93 -0.91
CA LEU A 174 8.12 -18.77 -0.16
C LEU A 174 7.04 -19.17 0.86
N ALA A 175 6.26 -20.21 0.55
CA ALA A 175 5.30 -20.80 1.47
C ALA A 175 5.94 -21.38 2.74
N GLN A 176 7.19 -21.85 2.66
CA GLN A 176 7.93 -22.36 3.83
C GLN A 176 8.52 -21.23 4.68
N LEU A 177 8.76 -20.07 4.09
CA LEU A 177 9.42 -18.94 4.74
C LEU A 177 8.44 -17.98 5.42
N LEU A 178 7.19 -17.92 4.97
CA LEU A 178 6.23 -16.91 5.41
C LEU A 178 5.05 -17.52 6.18
N THR A 179 4.76 -16.94 7.35
CA THR A 179 3.58 -17.32 8.12
C THR A 179 2.30 -16.85 7.42
N GLY A 180 1.32 -17.75 7.28
CA GLY A 180 0.02 -17.42 6.68
C GLY A 180 0.07 -17.17 5.17
N TYR A 181 1.05 -17.76 4.47
CA TYR A 181 1.22 -17.64 3.02
C TYR A 181 -0.03 -18.06 2.23
N GLN A 182 -0.76 -19.09 2.69
CA GLN A 182 -1.96 -19.60 2.02
C GLN A 182 -3.09 -18.56 1.91
N ASP A 183 -3.12 -17.57 2.80
CA ASP A 183 -4.13 -16.51 2.80
C ASP A 183 -3.68 -15.26 2.00
N MET A 184 -2.45 -15.26 1.50
CA MET A 184 -1.89 -14.14 0.75
C MET A 184 -2.25 -14.25 -0.74
N VAL A 185 -2.68 -13.14 -1.33
CA VAL A 185 -2.95 -13.02 -2.78
C VAL A 185 -1.82 -12.33 -3.53
N GLY A 186 -0.92 -11.66 -2.82
CA GLY A 186 0.15 -10.87 -3.40
C GLY A 186 0.97 -10.11 -2.38
N PHE A 187 1.89 -9.31 -2.88
CA PHE A 187 2.73 -8.40 -2.13
C PHE A 187 2.53 -6.96 -2.61
N LEU A 188 2.51 -6.03 -1.66
CA LEU A 188 2.65 -4.61 -1.89
C LEU A 188 4.05 -4.19 -1.45
N ASN A 189 4.85 -3.69 -2.39
CA ASN A 189 6.16 -3.12 -2.10
C ASN A 189 6.08 -1.59 -2.15
N VAL A 190 6.65 -0.95 -1.14
CA VAL A 190 6.80 0.49 -1.04
C VAL A 190 8.24 0.86 -1.41
N HIS A 191 8.41 1.43 -2.59
CA HIS A 191 9.73 1.79 -3.12
C HIS A 191 10.13 3.23 -2.77
N LYS A 192 9.14 4.12 -2.70
CA LYS A 192 9.36 5.54 -2.43
C LYS A 192 8.15 6.11 -1.72
N VAL A 193 8.40 6.92 -0.70
CA VAL A 193 7.38 7.77 -0.06
C VAL A 193 8.03 9.13 0.16
N ALA A 194 7.53 10.16 -0.52
CA ALA A 194 8.01 11.51 -0.32
C ALA A 194 7.71 11.99 1.10
N ARG A 195 8.65 12.73 1.68
CA ARG A 195 8.45 13.47 2.91
C ARG A 195 8.31 14.96 2.56
N ILE A 196 7.30 15.60 3.14
CA ILE A 196 7.00 17.01 2.88
C ILE A 196 8.20 17.87 3.31
N ASN A 197 8.57 18.86 2.49
CA ASN A 197 9.64 19.84 2.73
C ASN A 197 11.06 19.25 2.88
N THR A 198 11.34 18.08 2.33
CA THR A 198 12.71 17.53 2.28
C THR A 198 12.99 16.81 0.97
N GLN A 199 14.28 16.68 0.66
CA GLN A 199 14.78 15.93 -0.49
C GLN A 199 14.93 14.43 -0.20
N VAL A 200 14.83 14.01 1.07
CA VAL A 200 15.01 12.61 1.48
C VAL A 200 13.65 11.94 1.69
N SER A 201 13.45 10.78 1.07
CA SER A 201 12.27 9.94 1.24
C SER A 201 12.11 9.48 2.69
N VAL A 202 10.88 9.13 3.08
CA VAL A 202 10.63 8.50 4.38
C VAL A 202 11.32 7.13 4.41
N ILE A 203 12.07 6.87 5.49
CA ILE A 203 12.61 5.54 5.80
C ILE A 203 11.52 4.79 6.56
N LEU A 204 11.02 3.71 5.96
CA LEU A 204 9.99 2.86 6.55
C LEU A 204 10.63 1.68 7.27
N GLU A 205 10.00 1.23 8.36
CA GLU A 205 10.41 0.01 9.07
C GLU A 205 10.21 -1.24 8.21
N ALA A 206 9.09 -1.30 7.49
CA ALA A 206 8.79 -2.33 6.51
C ALA A 206 8.47 -1.70 5.16
N THR A 207 9.11 -2.21 4.11
CA THR A 207 8.86 -1.81 2.71
C THR A 207 8.04 -2.85 1.94
N THR A 208 7.79 -4.02 2.52
CA THR A 208 7.02 -5.10 1.89
C THR A 208 5.89 -5.53 2.80
N PHE A 209 4.68 -5.59 2.24
CA PHE A 209 3.46 -6.02 2.92
C PHE A 209 2.83 -7.16 2.14
N SER A 210 2.27 -8.13 2.85
CA SER A 210 1.35 -9.11 2.27
C SER A 210 0.00 -8.46 2.01
N ILE A 211 -0.59 -8.80 0.88
CA ILE A 211 -1.97 -8.46 0.53
C ILE A 211 -2.79 -9.72 0.81
N LYS A 212 -3.81 -9.60 1.66
CA LYS A 212 -4.71 -10.70 2.02
C LYS A 212 -6.15 -10.30 1.73
N LEU A 213 -6.97 -11.29 1.36
CA LEU A 213 -8.41 -11.10 1.18
C LEU A 213 -9.17 -11.74 2.35
N GLN A 214 -9.44 -10.94 3.38
CA GLN A 214 -10.09 -11.44 4.59
C GLN A 214 -11.57 -11.71 4.35
N LYS A 215 -12.03 -12.93 4.66
CA LYS A 215 -13.43 -13.39 4.49
C LYS A 215 -13.97 -13.18 3.07
N HIS A 216 -13.10 -13.16 2.06
CA HIS A 216 -13.43 -12.80 0.68
C HIS A 216 -14.07 -11.41 0.51
N ARG A 217 -13.92 -10.51 1.50
CA ARG A 217 -14.64 -9.23 1.61
C ARG A 217 -13.72 -8.03 1.61
N TYR A 218 -12.65 -8.11 2.40
CA TYR A 218 -11.83 -6.96 2.75
C TYR A 218 -10.39 -7.20 2.32
N LEU A 219 -9.81 -6.21 1.66
CA LEU A 219 -8.39 -6.22 1.34
C LEU A 219 -7.62 -5.71 2.56
N VAL A 220 -6.68 -6.51 3.07
CA VAL A 220 -5.87 -6.17 4.24
C VAL A 220 -4.40 -6.21 3.86
N LEU A 221 -3.63 -5.24 4.38
CA LEU A 221 -2.19 -5.19 4.28
C LEU A 221 -1.58 -5.57 5.63
N GLU A 222 -0.71 -6.57 5.63
CA GLU A 222 -0.02 -7.03 6.86
C GLU A 222 1.49 -7.13 6.63
N CYS A 223 2.28 -6.77 7.63
CA CYS A 223 3.73 -6.99 7.60
C CYS A 223 4.04 -8.48 7.44
N LEU A 224 5.11 -8.77 6.69
CA LEU A 224 5.56 -10.14 6.52
C LEU A 224 6.18 -10.67 7.82
N ASN A 225 5.74 -11.86 8.23
CA ASN A 225 6.29 -12.58 9.37
C ASN A 225 6.97 -13.84 8.87
N GLN A 226 8.21 -14.08 9.30
CA GLN A 226 8.90 -15.33 9.00
C GLN A 226 8.19 -16.49 9.68
N ALA A 227 8.11 -17.63 9.00
CA ALA A 227 7.67 -18.87 9.61
C ALA A 227 8.65 -19.24 10.74
N PRO A 228 8.18 -19.85 11.84
CA PRO A 228 9.06 -20.38 12.85
C PRO A 228 10.08 -21.30 12.19
N VAL A 229 11.37 -21.05 12.40
CA VAL A 229 12.39 -22.00 11.97
C VAL A 229 12.12 -23.27 12.78
N ASN A 230 11.68 -24.33 12.11
CA ASN A 230 11.60 -25.64 12.74
C ASN A 230 12.96 -25.91 13.34
N GLY A 231 13.04 -25.92 14.68
CA GLY A 231 14.27 -26.17 15.40
C GLY A 231 14.77 -27.54 14.98
N SER A 232 15.71 -27.58 14.03
CA SER A 232 16.52 -28.76 13.81
C SER A 232 17.15 -29.06 15.16
N SER A 233 16.79 -30.21 15.72
CA SER A 233 17.32 -30.76 16.94
C SER A 233 18.80 -30.41 17.06
N VAL A 234 19.12 -29.52 17.99
CA VAL A 234 20.50 -29.22 18.38
C VAL A 234 21.03 -30.47 19.06
N THR A 235 21.59 -31.40 18.30
CA THR A 235 22.61 -32.30 18.83
C THR A 235 23.88 -31.48 18.92
N SER A 236 24.12 -30.96 20.12
CA SER A 236 25.35 -30.26 20.49
C SER A 236 26.54 -31.22 20.46
N TYR A 237 27.29 -31.22 19.36
CA TYR A 237 28.72 -31.54 19.41
C TYR A 237 29.46 -30.57 18.50
N GLY A 238 30.39 -29.83 19.11
CA GLY A 238 30.99 -28.65 18.55
C GLY A 238 31.78 -28.92 17.28
N THR A 239 31.68 -27.98 16.33
CA THR A 239 32.81 -27.61 15.47
C THR A 239 32.63 -26.15 15.10
N SER A 240 33.64 -25.35 15.39
CA SER A 240 33.77 -23.94 15.04
C SER A 240 33.61 -23.72 13.53
N GLY A 241 32.62 -22.92 13.13
CA GLY A 241 32.37 -22.52 11.74
C GLY A 241 32.25 -21.00 11.62
N SER A 242 33.17 -20.42 10.86
CA SER A 242 33.41 -18.99 10.65
C SER A 242 32.16 -18.21 10.21
N CYS A 243 31.95 -17.03 10.80
CA CYS A 243 30.94 -16.07 10.41
C CYS A 243 31.36 -15.32 9.13
N SER A 244 30.88 -15.81 7.98
CA SER A 244 30.91 -15.06 6.72
C SER A 244 29.58 -14.34 6.52
N SER A 245 29.58 -13.05 6.84
CA SER A 245 28.55 -12.09 6.43
C SER A 245 28.50 -12.03 4.88
N SER A 246 27.52 -12.68 4.27
CA SER A 246 27.18 -12.48 2.87
C SER A 246 25.96 -11.55 2.77
N SER A 247 26.23 -10.25 2.76
CA SER A 247 25.30 -9.24 2.25
C SER A 247 25.18 -9.38 0.73
N LYS A 248 24.37 -10.33 0.26
CA LYS A 248 23.86 -10.33 -1.11
C LYS A 248 22.41 -9.87 -1.07
N THR A 249 22.25 -8.56 -1.13
CA THR A 249 21.03 -7.94 -1.65
C THR A 249 20.80 -8.55 -3.02
N GLY A 250 19.76 -9.36 -3.16
CA GLY A 250 19.36 -9.90 -4.45
C GLY A 250 19.10 -8.75 -5.40
N ASN A 251 19.84 -8.73 -6.51
CA ASN A 251 19.62 -7.79 -7.59
C ASN A 251 18.29 -8.19 -8.25
N LEU A 252 17.19 -7.54 -7.87
CA LEU A 252 15.92 -7.64 -8.57
C LEU A 252 15.92 -6.57 -9.66
N ASP A 253 16.19 -7.01 -10.89
CA ASP A 253 15.94 -6.23 -12.10
C ASP A 253 14.43 -5.93 -12.21
N PHE A 254 14.11 -4.66 -12.45
CA PHE A 254 12.78 -4.15 -12.81
C PHE A 254 12.92 -3.29 -14.07
#